data_AF-A0A8T5KS80-F1
#
_entry.id   AF-A0A8T5KS80-F1
#
_cell.length_a   1.000
_cell.length_b   1.000
_cell.length_c   1.000
_cell.angle_alpha   90.00
_cell.angle_beta   90.00
_cell.angle_gamma   90.00
#
_symmetry.space_group_name_H-M   'P 1'
#
loop_
_entity.id
_entity.type
_entity.pdbx_description
1 polymer ?
#
loop_
_entity_poly.entity_id
_entity_poly.type
_entity_poly.pdbx_seq_one_letter_code
_entity_poly.pdbx_strand_id
1 'polypeptide(L)'
;MSPVITKSRYINGVQCPAFLWLEINTPEKIPEPNAPTLHRMEEGTKVGEFATKLYSEGITVPTKDFNENLAQTQILLKKRKPLFEPGFKFSTPDGDTYARIDLLVPAGKDRWDILEVKSGTKVKPINVHDVAFQKYVCEKSGLKI
;
A
#
# COMPACT_ATOMS: atom_id res chain seq x y z
N MET A 1 15.35 -7.29 -15.59
CA MET A 1 14.98 -6.88 -14.21
C MET A 1 13.79 -7.71 -13.79
N SER A 2 13.83 -8.35 -12.62
CA SER A 2 12.64 -9.01 -12.07
C SER A 2 11.54 -7.99 -11.80
N PRO A 3 10.26 -8.31 -12.07
CA PRO A 3 9.14 -7.40 -11.82
C PRO A 3 9.01 -7.11 -10.32
N VAL A 4 8.76 -5.83 -9.97
CA VAL A 4 8.51 -5.43 -8.58
C VAL A 4 7.20 -6.04 -8.08
N ILE A 5 7.21 -6.70 -6.94
CA ILE A 5 5.99 -7.18 -6.27
C ILE A 5 5.42 -6.06 -5.42
N THR A 6 4.28 -5.51 -5.84
CA THR A 6 3.49 -4.54 -5.08
C THR A 6 2.45 -5.23 -4.21
N LYS A 7 1.84 -4.50 -3.26
CA LYS A 7 0.67 -5.00 -2.50
C LYS A 7 -0.41 -5.56 -3.43
N SER A 8 -0.80 -4.81 -4.47
CA SER A 8 -1.82 -5.26 -5.43
C SER A 8 -1.44 -6.56 -6.14
N ARG A 9 -0.20 -6.67 -6.64
CA ARG A 9 0.31 -7.89 -7.30
C ARG A 9 0.33 -9.08 -6.35
N TYR A 10 0.79 -8.89 -5.12
CA TYR A 10 0.77 -9.94 -4.10
C TYR A 10 -0.65 -10.44 -3.84
N ILE A 11 -1.60 -9.53 -3.62
CA ILE A 11 -3.01 -9.87 -3.36
C ILE A 11 -3.67 -10.55 -4.57
N ASN A 12 -3.35 -10.11 -5.78
CA ASN A 12 -3.77 -10.76 -7.02
C ASN A 12 -3.22 -12.19 -7.08
N GLY A 13 -1.94 -12.40 -6.77
CA GLY A 13 -1.30 -13.71 -6.77
C GLY A 13 -1.83 -14.67 -5.69
N VAL A 14 -2.11 -14.16 -4.48
CA VAL A 14 -2.73 -14.94 -3.39
C VAL A 14 -4.12 -15.44 -3.81
N GLN A 15 -4.90 -14.61 -4.50
CA GLN A 15 -6.25 -14.99 -4.95
C GLN A 15 -6.22 -15.86 -6.20
N CYS A 16 -5.33 -15.55 -7.15
CA CYS A 16 -5.23 -16.24 -8.43
C CYS A 16 -3.80 -16.08 -9.00
N PRO A 17 -2.93 -17.10 -8.88
CA PRO A 17 -1.58 -17.05 -9.43
C PRO A 17 -1.53 -16.80 -10.94
N ALA A 18 -2.51 -17.34 -11.69
CA ALA A 18 -2.63 -17.09 -13.12
C ALA A 18 -2.93 -15.61 -13.45
N PHE A 19 -3.70 -14.92 -12.60
CA PHE A 19 -3.99 -13.50 -12.78
C PHE A 19 -2.75 -12.62 -12.55
N LEU A 20 -1.95 -12.92 -11.52
CA LEU A 20 -0.64 -12.27 -11.33
C LEU A 20 0.28 -12.49 -12.54
N TRP A 21 0.30 -13.70 -13.08
CA TRP A 21 1.10 -13.99 -14.27
C TRP A 21 0.64 -13.14 -15.47
N LEU A 22 -0.67 -13.02 -15.71
CA LEU A 22 -1.22 -12.16 -16.77
C LEU A 22 -0.85 -10.69 -16.54
N GLU A 23 -1.00 -10.17 -15.31
CA GLU A 23 -0.68 -8.78 -14.95
C GLU A 23 0.79 -8.41 -15.23
N ILE A 24 1.70 -9.37 -15.11
CA ILE A 24 3.13 -9.17 -15.34
C ILE A 24 3.52 -9.38 -16.81
N ASN A 25 3.00 -10.41 -17.46
CA ASN A 25 3.53 -10.89 -18.73
C ASN A 25 2.66 -10.52 -19.93
N THR A 26 1.34 -10.37 -19.76
CA THR A 26 0.39 -10.04 -20.82
C THR A 26 -0.75 -9.16 -20.29
N PRO A 27 -0.46 -7.95 -19.76
CA PRO A 27 -1.47 -7.09 -19.15
C PRO A 27 -2.57 -6.65 -20.12
N GLU A 28 -2.28 -6.63 -21.43
CA GLU A 28 -3.24 -6.32 -22.49
C GLU A 28 -4.40 -7.31 -22.61
N LYS A 29 -4.27 -8.51 -22.02
CA LYS A 29 -5.35 -9.51 -21.95
C LYS A 29 -6.32 -9.26 -20.80
N ILE A 30 -5.99 -8.36 -19.88
CA ILE A 30 -6.87 -8.02 -18.75
C ILE A 30 -7.92 -7.04 -19.27
N PRO A 31 -9.23 -7.38 -19.18
CA PRO A 31 -10.27 -6.49 -19.65
C PRO A 31 -10.32 -5.22 -18.80
N GLU A 32 -10.63 -4.10 -19.46
CA GLU A 32 -10.83 -2.82 -18.77
C GLU A 32 -11.97 -2.90 -17.75
N PRO A 33 -11.88 -2.17 -16.62
CA PRO A 33 -12.94 -2.13 -15.63
C PRO A 33 -14.23 -1.56 -16.23
N ASN A 34 -15.35 -2.25 -15.97
CA ASN A 34 -16.67 -1.73 -16.33
C ASN A 34 -17.10 -0.56 -15.41
N ALA A 35 -18.15 0.17 -15.81
CA ALA A 35 -18.64 1.34 -15.06
C ALA A 35 -18.95 1.05 -13.58
N PRO A 36 -19.61 -0.08 -13.20
CA PRO A 36 -19.80 -0.42 -11.78
C PRO A 36 -18.50 -0.65 -11.01
N THR A 37 -17.45 -1.14 -11.67
CA THR A 37 -16.14 -1.33 -11.03
C THR A 37 -15.42 0.00 -10.84
N LEU A 38 -15.43 0.87 -11.86
CA LEU A 38 -14.89 2.23 -11.75
C LEU A 38 -15.56 3.02 -10.62
N HIS A 39 -16.90 2.95 -10.53
CA HIS A 39 -17.65 3.63 -9.47
C HIS A 39 -17.22 3.18 -8.06
N ARG A 40 -17.06 1.87 -7.84
CA ARG A 40 -16.58 1.34 -6.55
C ARG A 40 -15.14 1.76 -6.24
N MET A 41 -14.29 1.91 -7.25
CA MET A 41 -12.93 2.41 -7.08
C MET A 41 -12.94 3.89 -6.66
N GLU A 42 -13.77 4.72 -7.28
CA GLU A 42 -13.94 6.12 -6.90
C GLU A 42 -14.48 6.28 -5.47
N GLU A 43 -15.46 5.48 -5.08
CA GLU A 43 -15.94 5.44 -3.69
C GLU A 43 -14.83 5.04 -2.73
N GLY A 44 -14.02 4.04 -3.09
CA GLY A 44 -12.84 3.63 -2.32
C GLY A 44 -11.85 4.78 -2.11
N THR A 45 -11.55 5.54 -3.17
CA THR A 45 -10.68 6.73 -3.10
C THR A 45 -11.24 7.76 -2.12
N LYS A 46 -12.53 8.08 -2.21
CA LYS A 46 -13.19 9.02 -1.29
C LYS A 46 -13.10 8.55 0.17
N VAL A 47 -13.33 7.27 0.43
CA VAL A 47 -13.19 6.70 1.79
C VAL A 47 -11.74 6.85 2.30
N GLY A 48 -10.75 6.60 1.44
CA GLY A 48 -9.33 6.86 1.76
C GLY A 48 -9.06 8.31 2.13
N GLU A 49 -9.57 9.26 1.32
CA GLU A 49 -9.47 10.70 1.60
C GLU A 49 -10.14 11.07 2.94
N PHE A 50 -11.32 10.52 3.25
CA PHE A 50 -11.97 10.75 4.54
C PHE A 50 -11.18 10.19 5.72
N ALA A 51 -10.55 9.02 5.57
CA ALA A 51 -9.74 8.42 6.62
C ALA A 51 -8.59 9.34 7.06
N THR A 52 -7.99 10.10 6.13
CA THR A 52 -6.94 11.08 6.46
C THR A 52 -7.41 12.16 7.43
N LYS A 53 -8.71 12.52 7.41
CA LYS A 53 -9.29 13.56 8.28
C LYS A 53 -9.34 13.15 9.76
N LEU A 54 -9.15 11.86 10.06
CA LEU A 54 -9.00 11.37 11.44
C LEU A 54 -7.70 11.85 12.10
N TYR A 55 -6.72 12.32 11.30
CA TYR A 55 -5.41 12.75 11.76
C TYR A 55 -5.09 14.13 11.22
N SER A 56 -5.56 15.18 11.90
CA SER A 56 -5.47 16.57 11.45
C SER A 56 -4.03 17.09 11.21
N GLU A 57 -3.07 16.54 11.95
CA GLU A 57 -1.65 16.86 11.86
C GLU A 57 -0.87 15.94 10.91
N GLY A 58 -1.57 15.02 10.24
CA GLY A 58 -0.99 14.06 9.31
C GLY A 58 -0.48 14.70 8.02
N ILE A 59 0.45 14.03 7.35
CA ILE A 59 1.13 14.53 6.16
C ILE A 59 0.97 13.52 5.02
N THR A 60 0.32 13.94 3.93
CA THR A 60 0.33 13.19 2.68
C THR A 60 1.70 13.23 2.03
N VAL A 61 2.25 12.09 1.63
CA VAL A 61 3.47 12.06 0.83
C VAL A 61 3.16 12.60 -0.58
N PRO A 62 3.76 13.73 -1.01
CA PRO A 62 3.22 14.55 -2.09
C PRO A 62 3.65 14.09 -3.49
N THR A 63 3.59 12.78 -3.77
CA THR A 63 4.03 12.25 -5.07
C THR A 63 3.43 10.88 -5.35
N LYS A 64 3.16 10.63 -6.63
CA LYS A 64 2.75 9.34 -7.15
C LYS A 64 3.93 8.49 -7.63
N ASP A 65 5.08 9.11 -7.91
CA ASP A 65 6.28 8.41 -8.37
C ASP A 65 6.83 7.50 -7.28
N PHE A 66 7.25 6.29 -7.65
CA PHE A 66 7.71 5.29 -6.69
C PHE A 66 8.99 5.71 -5.97
N ASN A 67 9.98 6.21 -6.71
CA ASN A 67 11.29 6.52 -6.14
C ASN A 67 11.24 7.80 -5.31
N GLU A 68 10.51 8.81 -5.78
CA GLU A 68 10.29 10.03 -5.02
C GLU A 68 9.49 9.76 -3.75
N ASN A 69 8.46 8.91 -3.82
CA ASN A 69 7.67 8.52 -2.64
C ASN A 69 8.54 7.86 -1.57
N LEU A 70 9.46 6.97 -1.96
CA LEU A 70 10.44 6.37 -1.02
C LEU A 70 11.33 7.43 -0.38
N ALA A 71 11.91 8.34 -1.18
CA ALA A 71 12.80 9.38 -0.69
C ALA A 71 12.09 10.34 0.29
N GLN A 72 10.89 10.82 -0.09
CA GLN A 72 10.08 11.70 0.75
C GLN A 72 9.64 10.99 2.04
N THR A 73 9.27 9.71 1.97
CA THR A 73 8.90 8.92 3.14
C THR A 73 10.04 8.90 4.17
N GLN A 74 11.28 8.65 3.75
CA GLN A 74 12.44 8.63 4.66
C GLN A 74 12.68 9.97 5.37
N ILE A 75 12.43 11.08 4.69
CA ILE A 75 12.54 12.42 5.28
C ILE A 75 11.41 12.65 6.28
N LEU A 76 10.18 12.30 5.91
CA LEU A 76 8.98 12.57 6.70
C LEU A 76 8.86 11.68 7.95
N LEU A 77 9.40 10.46 7.94
CA LEU A 77 9.44 9.57 9.11
C LEU A 77 10.07 10.24 10.34
N LYS A 78 11.08 11.10 10.13
CA LYS A 78 11.76 11.84 11.21
C LYS A 78 10.84 12.80 11.95
N LYS A 79 9.73 13.23 11.33
CA LYS A 79 8.76 14.15 11.94
C LYS A 79 7.88 13.46 12.98
N ARG A 80 7.80 12.12 12.99
CA ARG A 80 6.93 11.33 13.89
C ARG A 80 5.50 11.89 13.96
N LYS A 81 4.94 12.18 12.78
CA LYS A 81 3.53 12.53 12.58
C LYS A 81 2.85 11.42 11.76
N PRO A 82 1.53 11.28 11.80
CA PRO A 82 0.80 10.41 10.87
C PRO A 82 1.21 10.73 9.44
N LEU A 83 1.49 9.70 8.65
CA LEU A 83 1.83 9.82 7.23
C LEU A 83 0.76 9.13 6.40
N PHE A 84 0.30 9.79 5.35
CA PHE A 84 -0.66 9.22 4.41
C PHE A 84 0.08 8.83 3.14
N GLU A 85 -0.16 7.61 2.68
CA GLU A 85 0.49 7.04 1.50
C GLU A 85 2.05 6.97 1.53
N PRO A 86 2.73 6.75 2.69
CA PRO A 86 4.17 6.51 2.67
C PRO A 86 4.51 5.18 2.01
N GLY A 87 5.66 5.16 1.32
CA GLY A 87 6.16 3.98 0.61
C GLY A 87 7.38 3.38 1.27
N PHE A 88 7.45 2.06 1.18
CA PHE A 88 8.56 1.24 1.66
C PHE A 88 8.95 0.25 0.58
N LYS A 89 10.26 -0.02 0.51
CA LYS A 89 10.83 -0.99 -0.43
C LYS A 89 11.79 -1.90 0.31
N PHE A 90 11.72 -3.18 -0.03
CA PHE A 90 12.67 -4.20 0.38
C PHE A 90 13.18 -4.94 -0.85
N SER A 91 14.50 -5.09 -0.98
CA SER A 91 15.14 -5.74 -2.11
C SER A 91 15.74 -7.08 -1.69
N THR A 92 15.52 -8.09 -2.51
CA THR A 92 16.10 -9.44 -2.38
C THR A 92 16.87 -9.80 -3.65
N PRO A 93 17.71 -10.84 -3.66
CA PRO A 93 18.32 -11.34 -4.89
C PRO A 93 17.30 -11.70 -5.98
N ASP A 94 16.09 -12.10 -5.58
CA ASP A 94 15.03 -12.53 -6.49
C ASP A 94 14.19 -11.36 -7.03
N GLY A 95 14.26 -10.19 -6.40
CA GLY A 95 13.59 -8.98 -6.84
C GLY A 95 13.21 -7.99 -5.73
N ASP A 96 12.58 -6.90 -6.15
CA ASP A 96 12.11 -5.81 -5.29
C ASP A 96 10.66 -6.01 -4.87
N THR A 97 10.36 -5.69 -3.61
CA THR A 97 9.01 -5.66 -3.05
C THR A 97 8.70 -4.25 -2.56
N TYR A 98 7.56 -3.70 -2.95
CA TYR A 98 7.14 -2.35 -2.59
C TYR A 98 5.74 -2.33 -1.97
N ALA A 99 5.59 -1.58 -0.87
CA ALA A 99 4.30 -1.34 -0.25
C ALA A 99 4.08 0.16 -0.06
N ARG A 100 2.88 0.63 -0.42
CA ARG A 100 2.35 1.92 -0.01
C ARG A 100 1.33 1.67 1.09
N ILE A 101 1.49 2.38 2.20
CA ILE A 101 0.63 2.25 3.38
C ILE A 101 -0.44 3.33 3.28
N ASP A 102 -1.71 3.00 3.49
CA ASP A 102 -2.77 4.02 3.43
C ASP A 102 -2.52 5.09 4.50
N LEU A 103 -2.42 4.68 5.76
CA LEU A 103 -2.04 5.52 6.90
C LEU A 103 -0.99 4.82 7.78
N LEU A 104 0.11 5.50 8.07
CA LEU A 104 1.15 5.07 9.00
C LEU A 104 1.20 6.04 10.20
N VAL A 105 0.84 5.56 11.38
CA VAL A 105 0.60 6.41 12.56
C VAL A 105 1.62 6.12 13.65
N PRO A 106 2.25 7.14 14.27
CA PRO A 106 3.14 6.94 15.40
C PRO A 106 2.48 6.18 16.56
N ALA A 107 3.04 5.01 16.93
CA ALA A 107 2.64 4.24 18.10
C ALA A 107 3.76 4.28 19.15
N GLY A 108 3.54 4.98 20.27
CA GLY A 108 4.58 5.17 21.29
C GLY A 108 5.85 5.85 20.75
N LYS A 109 7.01 5.51 21.31
CA LYS A 109 8.27 6.21 21.01
C LYS A 109 8.93 5.74 19.71
N ASP A 110 8.96 4.44 19.43
CA ASP A 110 9.76 3.85 18.34
C ASP A 110 8.96 2.85 17.47
N ARG A 111 7.63 2.87 17.52
CA ARG A 111 6.76 2.01 16.71
C ARG A 111 5.77 2.80 15.86
N TRP A 112 5.10 2.10 14.95
CA TRP A 112 4.10 2.64 14.05
C TRP A 112 2.92 1.69 13.91
N ASP A 113 1.70 2.20 13.98
CA ASP A 113 0.53 1.43 13.58
C ASP A 113 0.31 1.59 12.07
N ILE A 114 0.00 0.47 11.40
CA ILE A 114 -0.48 0.45 10.02
C ILE A 114 -2.00 0.43 10.06
N LEU A 115 -2.62 1.42 9.42
CA LEU A 115 -4.06 1.49 9.24
C LEU A 115 -4.36 1.33 7.75
N GLU A 116 -4.88 0.16 7.38
CA GLU A 116 -5.37 -0.14 6.04
C GLU A 116 -6.86 0.21 5.95
N VAL A 117 -7.23 0.99 4.94
CA VAL A 117 -8.58 1.52 4.77
C VAL A 117 -9.35 0.66 3.77
N LYS A 118 -10.60 0.29 4.12
CA LYS A 118 -11.50 -0.45 3.23
C LYS A 118 -12.88 0.19 3.21
N SER A 119 -13.47 0.30 2.03
CA SER A 119 -14.86 0.75 1.85
C SER A 119 -15.91 -0.32 2.17
N GLY A 120 -15.49 -1.54 2.54
CA GLY A 120 -16.39 -2.61 2.95
C GLY A 120 -16.90 -2.43 4.38
N THR A 121 -18.10 -2.96 4.67
CA THR A 121 -18.71 -2.89 6.01
C THR A 121 -18.16 -3.93 7.00
N LYS A 122 -17.29 -4.84 6.53
CA LYS A 122 -16.66 -5.90 7.33
C LYS A 122 -15.26 -6.19 6.80
N VAL A 123 -14.37 -6.56 7.72
CA VAL A 123 -13.04 -7.08 7.37
C VAL A 123 -13.20 -8.45 6.71
N LYS A 124 -12.56 -8.66 5.57
CA LYS A 124 -12.49 -9.94 4.87
C LYS A 124 -11.12 -10.60 5.12
N PRO A 125 -11.01 -11.94 5.02
CA PRO A 125 -9.73 -12.63 5.17
C PRO A 125 -8.62 -12.06 4.28
N ILE A 126 -8.94 -11.67 3.04
CA ILE A 126 -7.96 -11.06 2.13
C ILE A 126 -7.42 -9.72 2.64
N ASN A 127 -8.15 -8.98 3.47
CA ASN A 127 -7.68 -7.72 4.05
C ASN A 127 -6.59 -7.93 5.11
N VAL A 128 -6.53 -9.12 5.72
CA VAL A 128 -5.42 -9.48 6.60
C VAL A 128 -4.14 -9.63 5.80
N HIS A 129 -4.22 -10.14 4.55
CA HIS A 129 -3.07 -10.22 3.66
C HIS A 129 -2.56 -8.84 3.24
N ASP A 130 -3.44 -7.84 3.06
CA ASP A 130 -3.03 -6.46 2.76
C ASP A 130 -2.08 -5.94 3.85
N VAL A 131 -2.54 -6.00 5.11
CA VAL A 131 -1.78 -5.52 6.27
C VAL A 131 -0.55 -6.38 6.53
N ALA A 132 -0.64 -7.71 6.38
CA ALA A 132 0.50 -8.60 6.59
C ALA A 132 1.63 -8.32 5.59
N PHE A 133 1.31 -8.10 4.32
CA PHE A 133 2.28 -7.73 3.30
C PHE A 133 2.92 -6.37 3.60
N GLN A 134 2.10 -5.37 3.92
CA GLN A 134 2.55 -4.04 4.30
C GLN A 134 3.49 -4.07 5.51
N LYS A 135 3.08 -4.77 6.58
CA LYS A 135 3.89 -4.99 7.78
C LYS A 135 5.23 -5.61 7.42
N TYR A 136 5.23 -6.69 6.63
CA TYR A 136 6.44 -7.38 6.22
C TYR A 136 7.41 -6.42 5.50
N VAL A 137 6.94 -5.64 4.53
CA VAL A 137 7.79 -4.69 3.81
C VAL A 137 8.32 -3.60 4.75
N CYS A 138 7.47 -3.01 5.60
CA CYS A 138 7.91 -2.01 6.57
C CYS A 138 8.95 -2.53 7.56
N GLU A 139 8.75 -3.73 8.13
CA GLU A 139 9.70 -4.36 9.06
C GLU A 139 11.04 -4.65 8.38
N LYS A 140 11.01 -5.15 7.13
CA LYS A 140 12.22 -5.36 6.34
C LYS A 140 12.91 -4.06 5.94
N SER A 141 12.19 -2.95 5.87
CA SER A 141 12.74 -1.60 5.71
C SER A 141 13.20 -0.96 7.04
N GLY A 142 13.19 -1.70 8.15
CA GLY A 142 13.74 -1.27 9.44
C GLY A 142 12.76 -0.55 10.37
N LEU A 143 11.45 -0.54 10.06
CA LEU A 143 10.44 -0.01 10.97
C LEU A 143 10.02 -1.07 11.98
N LYS A 144 9.68 -0.64 13.20
CA LYS A 144 8.90 -1.46 14.12
C LYS A 144 7.43 -1.10 13.94
N ILE A 145 6.64 -2.09 13.56
CA ILE A 145 5.18 -1.98 13.43
C ILE A 145 4.56 -2.52 14.72
#